data_AF-A0A5B7GR41-F1
#
_entry.id   AF-A0A5B7GR41-F1
#
_cell.length_a   1.000
_cell.length_b   1.000
_cell.length_c   1.000
_cell.angle_alpha   90.00
_cell.angle_beta   90.00
_cell.angle_gamma   90.00
#
_symmetry.space_group_name_H-M   'P 1'
#
loop_
_entity.id
_entity.type
_entity.pdbx_description
1 polymer ?
#
loop_
_entity_poly.entity_id
_entity_poly.type
_entity_poly.pdbx_seq_one_letter_code
_entity_poly.pdbx_strand_id
1 'polypeptide(L)'
;MGKLNKIWSELEEPFNIESCRRQVRDKVHGKTSKLKDSGAPYERVFVKRDVHPSVRNEWKRLRDAEAAERAKPQNTGCVIKLDTRARKLYRDVIIDSWRQASF
;
A
#
# COMPACT_ATOMS: atom_id res chain seq x y z
N MET A 1 22.75 -14.18 -13.05
CA MET A 1 22.01 -14.17 -11.76
C MET A 1 22.88 -13.52 -10.70
N GLY A 2 22.32 -12.65 -9.86
CA GLY A 2 22.93 -12.27 -8.58
C GLY A 2 23.56 -10.88 -8.47
N LYS A 3 22.74 -9.82 -8.45
CA LYS A 3 23.10 -8.51 -7.83
C LYS A 3 21.84 -7.78 -7.34
N LEU A 4 21.08 -8.38 -6.42
CA LEU A 4 19.95 -7.69 -5.76
C LEU A 4 19.99 -7.75 -4.22
N ASN A 5 21.00 -8.37 -3.61
CA ASN A 5 21.02 -8.62 -2.16
C ASN A 5 22.04 -7.75 -1.39
N LYS A 6 22.56 -6.67 -1.99
CA LYS A 6 23.65 -5.86 -1.39
C LYS A 6 23.26 -4.39 -1.15
N ILE A 7 22.06 -4.18 -0.59
CA ILE A 7 21.63 -2.84 -0.12
C ILE A 7 21.11 -2.91 1.33
N TRP A 8 20.82 -4.12 1.85
CA TRP A 8 20.21 -4.29 3.17
C TRP A 8 21.21 -4.40 4.33
N SER A 9 22.51 -4.53 4.06
CA SER A 9 23.54 -4.80 5.08
C SER A 9 24.10 -3.56 5.77
N GLU A 10 23.75 -2.35 5.33
CA GLU A 10 24.21 -1.06 5.89
C GLU A 10 23.06 -0.20 6.43
N LEU A 11 21.84 -0.76 6.51
CA LEU A 11 20.69 -0.03 7.04
C LEU A 11 20.69 -0.09 8.56
N GLU A 12 20.77 1.07 9.20
CA GLU A 12 20.43 1.25 10.61
C GLU A 12 19.07 0.58 10.91
N GLU A 13 18.92 0.03 12.11
CA GLU A 13 17.68 -0.63 12.51
C GLU A 13 16.48 0.32 12.35
N PRO A 14 15.32 -0.19 11.90
CA PRO A 14 14.15 0.64 11.71
C PRO A 14 13.68 1.21 13.04
N PHE A 15 13.52 2.53 13.11
CA PHE A 15 12.94 3.19 14.27
C PHE A 15 11.40 3.20 14.20
N ASN A 16 10.77 2.77 15.30
CA ASN A 16 9.31 2.78 15.45
C ASN A 16 8.84 4.06 16.13
N ILE A 17 7.82 4.69 15.56
CA ILE A 17 7.17 5.88 16.12
C ILE A 17 5.73 5.52 16.44
N GLU A 18 5.38 5.59 17.72
CA GLU A 18 4.03 5.36 18.19
C GLU A 18 3.25 6.67 18.34
N SER A 19 1.97 6.62 18.01
CA SER A 19 1.04 7.73 18.25
C SER A 19 -0.33 7.19 18.57
N CYS A 20 -0.92 7.66 19.66
CA CYS A 20 -2.25 7.24 20.10
C CYS A 20 -3.37 7.72 19.16
N ARG A 21 -3.10 8.73 18.31
CA ARG A 21 -4.11 9.34 17.43
C ARG A 21 -3.92 8.92 15.98
N ARG A 22 -4.89 8.17 15.46
CA ARG A 22 -4.93 7.76 14.04
C ARG A 22 -4.76 8.94 13.07
N GLN A 23 -5.44 10.06 13.34
CA GLN A 23 -5.37 11.27 12.50
C GLN A 23 -3.95 11.83 12.38
N VAL A 24 -3.18 11.78 13.46
CA VAL A 24 -1.78 12.25 13.49
C VAL A 24 -0.93 11.33 12.62
N ARG A 25 -1.05 10.01 12.79
CA ARG A 25 -0.36 9.02 11.97
C ARG A 25 -0.69 9.19 10.48
N ASP A 26 -1.95 9.41 10.13
CA ASP A 26 -2.40 9.60 8.75
C ASP A 26 -1.81 10.89 8.16
N LYS A 27 -1.82 12.00 8.92
CA LYS A 27 -1.25 13.29 8.51
C LYS A 27 0.26 13.25 8.36
N VAL A 28 0.97 12.60 9.29
CA VAL A 28 2.44 12.42 9.22
C VAL A 28 2.78 11.62 7.97
N HIS A 29 2.15 10.45 7.78
CA HIS A 29 2.42 9.61 6.62
C HIS A 29 2.19 10.34 5.28
N GLY A 30 1.11 11.12 5.17
CA GLY A 30 0.81 11.91 3.97
C GLY A 30 1.75 13.11 3.74
N LYS A 31 2.38 13.66 4.80
CA LYS A 31 3.44 14.66 4.65
C LYS A 31 4.75 14.00 4.24
N THR A 32 5.09 12.86 4.85
CA THR A 32 6.36 12.18 4.58
C THR A 32 6.43 11.63 3.17
N SER A 33 5.31 11.25 2.55
CA SER A 33 5.32 10.82 1.14
C SER A 33 5.86 11.91 0.20
N LYS A 34 5.70 13.19 0.56
CA LYS A 34 6.20 14.35 -0.20
C LYS A 34 7.62 14.76 0.18
N LEU A 35 8.17 14.23 1.27
CA LEU A 35 9.53 14.59 1.71
C LEU A 35 10.59 14.09 0.73
N LYS A 36 10.31 13.03 -0.03
CA LYS A 36 11.21 12.54 -1.08
C LYS A 36 11.46 13.59 -2.17
N ASP A 37 10.49 14.47 -2.39
CA ASP A 37 10.56 15.52 -3.42
C ASP A 37 11.32 16.77 -2.90
N SER A 38 11.66 16.81 -1.59
CA SER A 38 12.26 17.99 -0.93
C SER A 38 13.79 18.04 -0.96
N GLY A 39 14.45 17.08 -1.63
CA GLY A 39 15.89 17.07 -1.89
C GLY A 39 16.73 16.09 -1.06
N ALA A 40 18.05 16.28 -1.12
CA ALA A 40 19.08 15.31 -0.74
C ALA A 40 19.00 14.68 0.67
N PRO A 41 18.63 15.38 1.77
CA PRO A 41 18.67 14.75 3.09
C PRO A 41 17.53 13.74 3.32
N TYR A 42 16.42 13.83 2.60
CA TYR A 42 15.23 13.00 2.84
C TYR A 42 14.92 12.00 1.72
N GLU A 43 15.65 12.06 0.61
CA GLU A 43 15.46 11.18 -0.54
C GLU A 43 15.55 9.69 -0.17
N ARG A 44 16.46 9.36 0.75
CA ARG A 44 16.74 7.99 1.21
C ARG A 44 15.97 7.58 2.47
N VAL A 45 15.12 8.46 3.02
CA VAL A 45 14.35 8.17 4.23
C VAL A 45 13.00 7.55 3.83
N PHE A 46 12.71 6.38 4.38
CA PHE A 46 11.46 5.66 4.09
C PHE A 46 10.60 5.54 5.35
N VAL A 47 9.44 6.19 5.34
CA VAL A 47 8.43 6.03 6.38
C VAL A 47 7.29 5.18 5.87
N LYS A 48 7.10 4.01 6.46
CA LYS A 48 6.00 3.08 6.20
C LYS A 48 5.10 2.99 7.42
N ARG A 49 3.83 2.69 7.20
CA ARG A 49 2.94 2.31 8.30
C ARG A 49 3.34 0.92 8.78
N ASP A 50 3.46 0.77 10.09
CA ASP A 50 3.56 -0.55 10.67
C ASP A 50 2.18 -1.23 10.62
N VAL A 51 2.10 -2.26 9.79
CA VAL A 51 0.88 -2.96 9.43
C VAL A 51 1.26 -4.41 9.24
N HIS A 52 0.46 -5.30 9.84
CA HIS A 52 0.69 -6.74 9.78
C HIS A 52 0.89 -7.23 8.33
N PRO A 53 1.86 -8.12 8.06
CA PRO A 53 2.16 -8.58 6.70
C PRO A 53 0.96 -9.14 5.94
N SER A 54 0.08 -9.89 6.61
CA SER A 54 -1.16 -10.41 5.99
C SER A 54 -2.04 -9.28 5.45
N VAL A 55 -2.12 -8.16 6.18
CA VAL A 55 -2.94 -7.03 5.77
C VAL A 55 -2.32 -6.35 4.55
N ARG A 56 -0.99 -6.23 4.50
CA ARG A 56 -0.26 -5.67 3.36
C ARG A 56 -0.40 -6.52 2.10
N ASN A 57 -0.26 -7.84 2.23
CA ASN A 57 -0.37 -8.78 1.12
C ASN A 57 -1.77 -8.75 0.50
N GLU A 58 -2.80 -8.66 1.32
CA GLU A 58 -4.17 -8.59 0.83
C GLU A 58 -4.50 -7.24 0.16
N TRP A 59 -3.96 -6.13 0.67
CA TRP A 59 -4.03 -4.85 -0.04
C TRP A 59 -3.37 -4.91 -1.41
N LYS A 60 -2.22 -5.58 -1.51
CA LYS A 60 -1.55 -5.81 -2.78
C LYS A 60 -2.44 -6.63 -3.72
N ARG A 61 -3.00 -7.76 -3.24
CA ARG A 61 -3.92 -8.62 -4.01
C ARG A 61 -5.10 -7.85 -4.59
N LEU A 62 -5.77 -7.02 -3.78
CA LEU A 62 -6.91 -6.21 -4.23
C LEU A 62 -6.53 -5.15 -5.28
N ARG A 63 -5.34 -4.56 -5.16
CA ARG A 63 -4.83 -3.59 -6.15
C ARG A 63 -4.42 -4.27 -7.45
N ASP A 64 -3.81 -5.45 -7.36
CA ASP A 64 -3.47 -6.26 -8.53
C ASP A 64 -4.75 -6.72 -9.24
N ALA A 65 -5.79 -7.11 -8.48
CA ALA A 65 -7.11 -7.43 -9.04
C ALA A 65 -7.78 -6.22 -9.70
N GLU A 66 -7.75 -5.04 -9.07
CA GLU A 66 -8.26 -3.80 -9.67
C GLU A 66 -7.57 -3.48 -11.00
N ALA A 67 -6.25 -3.57 -11.04
CA ALA A 67 -5.46 -3.33 -12.24
C ALA A 67 -5.76 -4.37 -13.34
N ALA A 68 -5.86 -5.64 -12.97
CA ALA A 68 -6.20 -6.73 -13.89
C ALA A 68 -7.60 -6.55 -14.46
N GLU A 69 -8.60 -6.20 -13.66
CA GLU A 69 -9.95 -5.92 -14.14
C GLU A 69 -9.96 -4.71 -15.07
N ARG A 70 -9.21 -3.64 -14.78
CA ARG A 70 -9.12 -2.46 -15.65
C ARG A 70 -8.46 -2.76 -17.00
N ALA A 71 -7.56 -3.74 -17.04
CA ALA A 71 -6.90 -4.17 -18.27
C ALA A 71 -7.78 -5.07 -19.16
N LYS A 72 -8.92 -5.58 -18.67
CA LYS A 72 -9.81 -6.45 -19.46
C LYS A 72 -10.52 -5.64 -20.55
N PRO A 73 -10.49 -6.08 -21.82
CA PRO A 73 -11.19 -5.40 -22.90
C PRO A 73 -12.69 -5.22 -22.65
N GLN A 74 -13.32 -6.18 -21.96
CA GLN A 74 -14.76 -6.14 -21.62
C GLN A 74 -15.13 -5.07 -20.58
N ASN A 75 -14.13 -4.50 -19.89
CA ASN A 75 -14.31 -3.47 -18.88
C ASN A 75 -13.92 -2.07 -19.41
N THR A 76 -13.61 -1.95 -20.70
CA THR A 76 -13.31 -0.67 -21.34
C THR A 76 -14.54 0.24 -21.25
N GLY A 77 -14.40 1.40 -20.60
CA GLY A 77 -15.51 2.32 -20.36
C GLY A 77 -16.35 2.03 -19.11
N CYS A 78 -16.10 0.92 -18.39
CA CYS A 78 -16.74 0.63 -17.12
C CYS A 78 -16.03 1.33 -15.94
N VAL A 79 -16.79 1.73 -14.91
CA VAL A 79 -16.23 2.30 -13.69
C VAL A 79 -15.83 1.16 -12.74
N ILE A 80 -14.53 0.89 -12.66
CA ILE A 80 -13.98 -0.03 -11.67
C ILE A 80 -13.57 0.77 -10.44
N LYS A 81 -14.16 0.43 -9.29
CA LYS A 81 -13.96 1.14 -8.03
C LYS A 81 -13.48 0.19 -6.93
N LEU A 82 -12.30 0.45 -6.39
CA LEU A 82 -11.84 -0.16 -5.14
C LEU A 82 -12.28 0.68 -3.93
N ASP A 83 -13.23 0.17 -3.15
CA ASP A 83 -13.58 0.74 -1.86
C ASP A 83 -12.57 0.29 -0.80
N THR A 84 -11.72 1.21 -0.37
CA THR A 84 -10.68 0.93 0.62
C THR A 84 -11.20 0.82 2.06
N ARG A 85 -12.41 1.31 2.34
CA ARG A 85 -13.03 1.18 3.66
C ARG A 85 -13.76 -0.15 3.79
N ALA A 86 -14.56 -0.49 2.78
CA ALA A 86 -15.27 -1.77 2.72
C ALA A 86 -14.37 -2.94 2.30
N ARG A 87 -13.18 -2.65 1.74
CA ARG A 87 -12.21 -3.61 1.19
C ARG A 87 -12.85 -4.50 0.11
N LYS A 88 -13.56 -3.84 -0.81
CA LYS A 88 -14.33 -4.47 -1.89
C LYS A 88 -14.00 -3.81 -3.22
N LEU A 89 -13.93 -4.63 -4.27
CA LEU A 89 -13.74 -4.20 -5.65
C LEU A 89 -15.08 -4.31 -6.38
N TYR A 90 -15.46 -3.24 -7.08
CA TYR A 90 -16.74 -3.11 -7.75
C TYR A 90 -16.57 -2.85 -9.25
N ARG A 91 -17.49 -3.42 -10.02
CA ARG A 91 -17.85 -3.04 -11.40
C ARG A 91 -19.37 -3.21 -11.52
N ASP A 92 -20.13 -2.22 -11.06
CA ASP A 92 -21.59 -2.23 -10.82
C ASP A 92 -22.08 -3.33 -9.84
N VAL A 93 -21.47 -4.51 -9.86
CA VAL A 93 -21.54 -5.62 -8.91
C VAL A 93 -20.22 -5.79 -8.15
N ILE A 94 -20.23 -6.52 -7.04
CA ILE A 94 -19.03 -6.87 -6.29
C ILE A 94 -18.25 -7.93 -7.07
N ILE A 95 -17.04 -7.60 -7.52
CA ILE A 95 -16.12 -8.53 -8.18
C ILE A 95 -15.31 -9.29 -7.13
N ASP A 96 -14.79 -8.57 -6.14
CA ASP A 96 -13.88 -9.12 -5.15
C ASP A 96 -14.10 -8.47 -3.79
N SER A 97 -13.79 -9.22 -2.74
CA SER A 97 -13.91 -8.77 -1.37
C SER A 97 -12.82 -9.39 -0.52
N TRP A 98 -12.41 -8.64 0.50
CA TRP A 98 -11.50 -9.15 1.52
C TRP A 98 -12.03 -10.44 2.13
N ARG A 99 -11.29 -11.54 1.93
CA ARG A 99 -11.54 -12.78 2.64
C ARG A 99 -10.68 -12.74 3.88
N GLN A 100 -11.30 -12.51 5.04
CA GLN A 100 -10.56 -12.54 6.29
C GLN A 100 -10.11 -13.99 6.47
N ALA A 101 -8.81 -14.24 6.33
CA ALA A 101 -8.24 -15.52 6.71
C ALA A 101 -8.52 -15.69 8.21
N SER A 102 -9.24 -16.75 8.56
CA SER A 102 -9.38 -17.20 9.93
C SER A 102 -7.97 -17.40 10.48
N PHE A 103 -7.61 -16.64 11.52
CA PHE A 103 -6.39 -16.88 12.30
C PHE A 103 -6.75 -17.72 13.50
#